data_AF-A0A948V3N1-F1
#
_entry.id   AF-A0A948V3N1-F1
#
_cell.length_a   1.000
_cell.length_b   1.000
_cell.length_c   1.000
_cell.angle_alpha   90.00
_cell.angle_beta   90.00
_cell.angle_gamma   90.00
#
_symmetry.space_group_name_H-M   'P 1'
#
loop_
_entity.id
_entity.type
_entity.pdbx_description
1 polymer ?
#
loop_
_entity_poly.entity_id
_entity_poly.type
_entity_poly.pdbx_seq_one_letter_code
_entity_poly.pdbx_strand_id
1 'polypeptide(L)'
;MLLSLLGIGYTLYKKDRADLLVIFWIIISFLFLAAIQIRFDRYILIVVPFLVILSGRGWEVIKNRYARGVILLVVIIFTFLLTLGYELVFIQENTRTTTGKWIAQNIPRGEKIGLARDCYQFETPPLNYFKYKICVTGWDIGLLEKEKPAYFILSEAERLLFKPPQGWKRWMEEGGYKLVKTISNPPKVIGIPFNHKKTRDEYLYFYPQYYIYQPKE
;
A
#
# COMPACT_ATOMS: atom_id res chain seq x y z
N MET A 1 4.58 -16.86 10.77
CA MET A 1 3.57 -16.60 11.83
C MET A 1 2.90 -17.88 12.35
N LEU A 2 2.43 -18.81 11.51
CA LEU A 2 1.83 -20.05 12.03
C LEU A 2 2.82 -20.90 12.85
N LEU A 3 4.06 -21.06 12.36
CA LEU A 3 5.11 -21.77 13.10
C LEU A 3 5.50 -21.08 14.41
N SER A 4 5.55 -19.75 14.45
CA SER A 4 5.83 -19.02 15.69
C SER A 4 4.72 -19.21 16.73
N LEU A 5 3.44 -19.31 16.32
CA LEU A 5 2.34 -19.60 17.24
C LEU A 5 2.44 -21.01 17.84
N LEU A 6 2.79 -22.01 17.00
CA LEU A 6 3.08 -23.36 17.50
C LEU A 6 4.27 -23.36 18.46
N GLY A 7 5.31 -22.58 18.16
CA GLY A 7 6.47 -22.40 19.02
C GLY A 7 6.14 -21.76 20.38
N ILE A 8 5.26 -20.75 20.39
CA ILE A 8 4.76 -20.14 21.63
C ILE A 8 4.02 -21.20 22.47
N GLY A 9 3.09 -21.93 21.87
CA GLY A 9 2.34 -22.99 22.57
C GLY A 9 3.25 -24.06 23.15
N TYR A 10 4.23 -24.52 22.36
CA TYR A 10 5.23 -25.50 22.80
C TYR A 10 6.12 -24.98 23.93
N THR A 11 6.57 -23.72 23.83
CA THR A 11 7.38 -23.05 24.85
C THR A 11 6.63 -22.95 26.18
N LEU A 12 5.37 -22.52 26.15
CA LEU A 12 4.54 -22.39 27.35
C LEU A 12 4.28 -23.74 28.03
N TYR A 13 4.20 -24.83 27.25
CA TYR A 13 4.10 -26.19 27.78
C TYR A 13 5.40 -26.65 28.44
N LYS A 14 6.56 -26.47 27.78
CA LYS A 14 7.87 -26.93 28.26
C LYS A 14 8.47 -26.03 29.34
N LYS A 15 8.04 -24.76 29.41
CA LYS A 15 8.47 -23.72 30.37
C LYS A 15 9.99 -23.46 30.36
N ASP A 16 10.59 -23.46 29.17
CA ASP A 16 12.01 -23.10 29.01
C ASP A 16 12.23 -21.62 29.36
N ARG A 17 13.13 -21.33 30.29
CA ARG A 17 13.37 -19.96 30.81
C ARG A 17 13.89 -19.02 29.73
N ALA A 18 14.71 -19.51 28.80
CA ALA A 18 15.25 -18.70 27.72
C ALA A 18 14.16 -18.28 26.72
N ASP A 19 13.29 -19.22 26.35
CA ASP A 19 12.20 -18.95 25.41
C ASP A 19 11.09 -18.09 26.06
N LEU A 20 10.87 -18.21 27.37
CA LEU A 20 9.97 -17.31 28.11
C LEU A 20 10.47 -15.86 28.09
N LEU A 21 11.79 -15.64 28.17
CA LEU A 21 12.37 -14.31 28.01
C LEU A 21 12.15 -13.76 26.59
N VAL A 22 12.21 -14.61 25.56
CA VAL A 22 11.88 -14.23 24.18
C VAL A 22 10.41 -13.81 24.06
N ILE A 23 9.49 -14.57 24.65
CA ILE A 23 8.05 -14.22 24.66
C ILE A 23 7.84 -12.89 25.39
N PHE A 24 8.50 -12.68 26.52
CA PHE A 24 8.44 -11.42 27.26
C PHE A 24 8.90 -10.23 26.41
N TRP A 25 10.00 -10.36 25.68
CA TRP A 25 10.48 -9.34 24.75
C TRP A 25 9.49 -9.04 23.62
N ILE A 26 8.84 -10.07 23.06
CA ILE A 26 7.78 -9.90 22.07
C ILE A 26 6.62 -9.10 22.66
N ILE A 27 6.15 -9.46 23.86
CA ILE A 27 5.03 -8.78 24.52
C ILE A 27 5.37 -7.32 24.80
N ILE A 28 6.54 -7.03 25.37
CA ILE A 28 6.98 -5.65 25.61
C ILE A 28 7.03 -4.86 24.31
N SER A 29 7.60 -5.44 23.26
CA SER A 29 7.69 -4.77 21.96
C SER A 29 6.30 -4.46 21.40
N PHE A 30 5.36 -5.40 21.48
CA PHE A 30 3.98 -5.16 21.04
C PHE A 30 3.25 -4.12 21.89
N LEU A 31 3.43 -4.12 23.21
CA LEU A 31 2.85 -3.10 24.10
C LEU A 31 3.41 -1.71 23.79
N PHE A 32 4.72 -1.61 23.55
CA PHE A 32 5.37 -0.38 23.13
C PHE A 32 4.82 0.11 21.79
N LEU A 33 4.72 -0.77 20.79
CA LEU A 33 4.15 -0.43 19.48
C LEU A 33 2.66 -0.06 19.57
N ALA A 34 1.89 -0.70 20.46
CA ALA A 34 0.49 -0.39 20.68
C ALA A 34 0.26 0.98 21.33
N ALA A 35 1.22 1.43 22.15
CA ALA A 35 1.21 2.76 22.77
C ALA A 35 1.51 3.89 21.77
N ILE A 36 2.18 3.59 20.64
CA ILE A 36 2.48 4.57 19.61
C ILE A 36 1.25 4.80 18.72
N GLN A 37 0.89 6.08 18.51
CA GLN A 37 -0.27 6.46 17.68
C GLN A 37 -0.04 6.20 16.19
N ILE A 38 1.21 6.29 15.73
CA ILE A 38 1.59 6.05 14.33
C ILE A 38 1.84 4.56 14.13
N ARG A 39 1.00 3.90 13.33
CA ARG A 39 1.05 2.46 13.10
C ARG A 39 1.47 2.18 11.67
N PHE A 40 2.76 1.97 11.49
CA PHE A 40 3.34 1.53 10.23
C PHE A 40 3.74 0.05 10.34
N ASP A 41 3.44 -0.76 9.33
CA ASP A 41 3.75 -2.21 9.30
C ASP A 41 5.26 -2.44 9.50
N ARG A 42 6.13 -1.54 9.02
CA ARG A 42 7.60 -1.64 9.22
C ARG A 42 8.04 -1.67 10.68
N TYR A 43 7.23 -1.19 11.62
CA TYR A 43 7.59 -1.23 13.04
C TYR A 43 7.58 -2.64 13.63
N ILE A 44 6.88 -3.59 12.99
CA ILE A 44 6.91 -4.99 13.42
C ILE A 44 8.29 -5.64 13.19
N LEU A 45 9.17 -5.04 12.38
CA LEU A 45 10.50 -5.59 12.07
C LEU A 45 11.35 -5.83 13.31
N ILE A 46 11.16 -5.03 14.37
CA ILE A 46 11.83 -5.22 15.66
C ILE A 46 11.47 -6.58 16.29
N VAL A 47 10.24 -7.04 16.10
CA VAL A 47 9.71 -8.29 16.67
C VAL A 47 10.05 -9.51 15.82
N VAL A 48 10.35 -9.31 14.53
CA VAL A 48 10.58 -10.40 13.55
C VAL A 48 11.67 -11.40 14.00
N PRO A 49 12.86 -10.99 14.47
CA PRO A 49 13.90 -11.93 14.90
C PRO A 49 13.43 -12.89 15.99
N PHE A 50 12.67 -12.38 16.97
CA PHE A 50 12.13 -13.19 18.07
C PHE A 50 11.06 -14.18 17.57
N LEU A 51 10.22 -13.76 16.62
CA LEU A 51 9.25 -14.65 15.97
C LEU A 51 9.94 -15.75 15.14
N VAL A 52 11.10 -15.45 14.53
CA VAL A 52 11.90 -16.46 13.80
C VAL A 52 12.45 -17.50 14.77
N ILE A 53 13.00 -17.09 15.92
CA ILE A 53 13.47 -18.00 16.97
C ILE A 53 12.34 -18.95 17.43
N LEU A 54 11.17 -18.39 17.74
CA LEU A 54 10.01 -19.21 18.14
C LEU A 54 9.47 -20.08 16.99
N SER A 55 9.58 -19.63 15.74
CA SER A 55 9.24 -20.47 14.59
C SER A 55 10.14 -21.72 14.51
N GLY A 56 11.42 -21.59 14.88
CA GLY A 56 12.34 -22.72 15.04
C GLY A 56 11.88 -23.72 16.10
N ARG A 57 11.39 -23.25 17.26
CA ARG A 57 10.79 -24.13 18.28
C ARG A 57 9.53 -24.83 17.77
N GLY A 58 8.67 -24.10 17.04
CA GLY A 58 7.49 -24.68 16.40
C GLY A 58 7.82 -25.76 15.36
N TRP A 59 8.97 -25.64 14.69
CA TRP A 59 9.47 -26.64 13.75
C TRP A 59 9.83 -27.98 14.41
N GLU A 60 10.35 -27.95 15.65
CA GLU A 60 10.70 -29.15 16.42
C GLU A 60 9.47 -30.03 16.70
N VAL A 61 8.29 -29.41 16.86
CA VAL A 61 7.02 -30.12 17.14
C VAL A 61 6.63 -31.04 15.98
N ILE A 62 6.93 -30.65 14.75
CA ILE A 62 6.53 -31.39 13.55
C ILE A 62 7.52 -32.54 13.34
N LYS A 63 7.22 -33.75 13.81
CA LYS A 63 8.17 -34.89 13.70
C LYS A 63 8.23 -35.53 12.31
N ASN A 64 7.17 -35.42 11.51
CA ASN A 64 7.07 -36.06 10.20
C ASN A 64 7.92 -35.32 9.15
N ARG A 65 8.93 -36.01 8.59
CA ARG A 65 9.85 -35.48 7.56
C ARG A 65 9.15 -35.04 6.27
N TYR A 66 8.08 -35.72 5.86
CA TYR A 66 7.33 -35.37 4.66
C TYR A 66 6.51 -34.10 4.89
N ALA A 67 5.84 -34.00 6.05
CA ALA A 67 5.10 -32.80 6.43
C ALA A 67 6.02 -31.58 6.51
N ARG A 68 7.23 -31.75 7.07
CA ARG A 68 8.29 -30.72 7.04
C ARG A 68 8.62 -30.31 5.61
N GLY A 69 8.94 -31.27 4.72
CA GLY A 69 9.25 -30.99 3.32
C GLY A 69 8.16 -30.19 2.61
N VAL A 70 6.89 -30.57 2.78
CA VAL A 70 5.74 -29.88 2.20
C VAL A 70 5.60 -28.46 2.75
N ILE A 71 5.70 -28.26 4.07
CA ILE A 71 5.60 -26.92 4.68
C ILE A 71 6.73 -26.02 4.18
N LEU A 72 7.97 -26.50 4.12
CA LEU A 72 9.09 -25.73 3.58
C LEU A 72 8.86 -25.36 2.12
N LEU A 73 8.42 -26.33 1.30
CA LEU A 73 8.14 -26.08 -0.11
C LEU A 73 7.06 -25.00 -0.28
N VAL A 74 5.97 -25.10 0.48
CA VAL A 74 4.88 -24.11 0.47
C VAL A 74 5.39 -22.74 0.89
N VAL A 75 6.19 -22.65 1.95
CA VAL A 75 6.77 -21.38 2.41
C VAL A 75 7.70 -20.78 1.34
N ILE A 76 8.59 -21.58 0.76
CA ILE A 76 9.53 -21.13 -0.28
C ILE A 76 8.77 -20.64 -1.52
N ILE A 77 7.82 -21.44 -2.02
CA ILE A 77 7.03 -21.08 -3.20
C ILE A 77 6.23 -19.80 -2.91
N PHE A 78 5.55 -19.72 -1.77
CA PHE A 78 4.77 -18.55 -1.41
C PHE A 78 5.63 -17.29 -1.28
N THR A 79 6.76 -17.37 -0.56
CA THR A 79 7.71 -16.26 -0.43
C THR A 79 8.28 -15.85 -1.78
N PHE A 80 8.66 -16.81 -2.62
CA PHE A 80 9.16 -16.55 -3.97
C PHE A 80 8.13 -15.84 -4.84
N LEU A 81 6.89 -16.33 -4.89
CA LEU A 81 5.81 -15.72 -5.66
C LEU A 81 5.49 -14.30 -5.17
N LEU A 82 5.48 -14.07 -3.86
CA LEU A 82 5.28 -12.75 -3.28
C LEU A 82 6.40 -11.79 -3.67
N THR A 83 7.66 -12.18 -3.47
CA THR A 83 8.83 -11.37 -3.83
C THR A 83 8.85 -11.06 -5.31
N LEU A 84 8.64 -12.06 -6.17
CA LEU A 84 8.59 -11.90 -7.62
C LEU A 84 7.50 -10.89 -8.03
N GLY A 85 6.32 -10.96 -7.42
CA GLY A 85 5.24 -10.02 -7.70
C GLY A 85 5.58 -8.56 -7.41
N TYR A 86 6.28 -8.30 -6.31
CA TYR A 86 6.75 -6.95 -5.99
C TYR A 86 7.93 -6.52 -6.85
N GLU A 87 8.89 -7.41 -7.11
CA GLU A 87 10.05 -7.12 -7.94
C GLU A 87 9.63 -6.73 -9.36
N LEU A 88 8.63 -7.42 -9.93
CA LEU A 88 8.05 -7.06 -11.22
C LEU A 88 7.42 -5.66 -11.23
N VAL A 89 6.90 -5.17 -10.10
CA VAL A 89 6.39 -3.78 -9.99
C VAL A 89 7.54 -2.78 -10.00
N PHE A 90 8.66 -3.10 -9.35
CA PHE A 90 9.85 -2.24 -9.30
C PHE A 90 10.62 -2.18 -10.62
N ILE A 91 10.61 -3.26 -11.40
CA ILE A 91 11.23 -3.31 -12.73
C ILE A 91 10.40 -2.50 -13.75
N GLN A 92 9.09 -2.48 -13.58
CA GLN A 92 8.20 -1.75 -14.47
C GLN A 92 8.25 -0.24 -14.23
N GLU A 93 7.83 0.51 -15.24
CA GLU A 93 7.70 1.95 -15.09
C GLU A 93 6.69 2.31 -13.99
N ASN A 94 7.09 3.22 -13.09
CA ASN A 94 6.25 3.64 -11.98
C ASN A 94 4.93 4.25 -12.48
N THR A 95 3.81 3.94 -11.80
CA THR A 95 2.49 4.47 -12.18
C THR A 95 2.45 5.99 -12.19
N ARG A 96 3.26 6.66 -11.35
CA ARG A 96 3.47 8.12 -11.40
C ARG A 96 3.96 8.58 -12.75
N THR A 97 5.06 8.00 -13.23
CA THR A 97 5.69 8.39 -14.50
C THR A 97 4.77 8.09 -15.68
N THR A 98 4.14 6.92 -15.69
CA THR A 98 3.13 6.54 -16.70
C THR A 98 1.95 7.51 -16.72
N THR A 99 1.50 7.96 -15.54
CA THR A 99 0.41 8.95 -15.41
C THR A 99 0.84 10.33 -15.90
N GLY A 100 2.05 10.78 -15.55
CA GLY A 100 2.62 12.03 -16.05
C GLY A 100 2.78 12.03 -17.57
N LYS A 101 3.26 10.92 -18.16
CA LYS A 101 3.32 10.72 -19.62
C LYS A 101 1.94 10.79 -20.26
N TRP A 102 0.94 10.12 -19.67
CA TRP A 102 -0.43 10.17 -20.16
C TRP A 102 -0.98 11.60 -20.14
N ILE A 103 -0.77 12.35 -19.05
CA ILE A 103 -1.18 13.75 -18.92
C ILE A 103 -0.49 14.61 -20.00
N ALA A 104 0.81 14.43 -20.18
CA ALA A 104 1.59 15.14 -21.19
C ALA A 104 1.06 14.93 -22.62
N GLN A 105 0.54 13.73 -22.91
CA GLN A 105 0.05 13.33 -24.23
C GLN A 105 -1.43 13.69 -24.47
N ASN A 106 -2.28 13.65 -23.43
CA ASN A 106 -3.73 13.74 -23.59
C ASN A 106 -4.31 15.10 -23.15
N ILE A 107 -3.62 15.84 -22.28
CA ILE A 107 -4.10 17.14 -21.80
C ILE A 107 -3.42 18.27 -22.60
N PRO A 108 -4.19 19.12 -23.31
CA PRO A 108 -3.66 20.26 -24.06
C PRO A 108 -2.90 21.27 -23.18
N ARG A 109 -1.98 22.02 -23.80
CA ARG A 109 -1.24 23.09 -23.12
C ARG A 109 -2.19 24.21 -22.72
N GLY A 110 -1.98 24.77 -21.52
CA GLY A 110 -2.76 25.88 -20.99
C GLY A 110 -3.98 25.47 -20.17
N GLU A 111 -4.34 24.17 -20.22
CA GLU A 111 -5.46 23.63 -19.46
C GLU A 111 -5.23 23.71 -17.94
N LYS A 112 -6.34 23.84 -17.23
CA LYS A 112 -6.35 23.88 -15.77
C LYS A 112 -6.48 22.46 -15.20
N ILE A 113 -5.53 22.06 -14.36
CA ILE A 113 -5.50 20.76 -13.69
C ILE A 113 -5.77 20.97 -12.19
N GLY A 114 -6.85 20.36 -11.72
CA GLY A 114 -7.26 20.34 -10.32
C GLY A 114 -6.59 19.22 -9.54
N LEU A 115 -6.19 19.54 -8.32
CA LEU A 115 -5.63 18.61 -7.35
C LEU A 115 -6.35 18.73 -6.02
N ALA A 116 -6.43 17.63 -5.28
CA ALA A 116 -6.94 17.63 -3.91
C ALA A 116 -5.98 18.28 -2.91
N ARG A 117 -4.70 18.46 -3.26
CA ARG A 117 -3.70 19.10 -2.41
C ARG A 117 -2.52 19.62 -3.23
N ASP A 118 -1.62 20.35 -2.55
CA ASP A 118 -0.33 20.72 -3.12
C ASP A 118 0.46 19.50 -3.56
N CYS A 119 1.19 19.67 -4.65
CA CYS A 119 1.97 18.61 -5.28
C CYS A 119 2.99 18.03 -4.29
N TYR A 120 2.84 16.75 -3.96
CA TYR A 120 3.78 16.04 -3.12
C TYR A 120 4.47 14.95 -3.93
N GLN A 121 5.81 14.92 -3.89
CA GLN A 121 6.64 14.07 -4.75
C GLN A 121 6.30 12.57 -4.70
N PHE A 122 5.72 12.11 -3.58
CA PHE A 122 5.34 10.71 -3.40
C PHE A 122 3.89 10.41 -3.77
N GLU A 123 3.06 11.42 -4.04
CA GLU A 123 1.62 11.23 -4.27
C GLU A 123 1.19 11.71 -5.65
N THR A 124 1.71 12.85 -6.10
CA THR A 124 1.31 13.51 -7.35
C THR A 124 2.18 13.01 -8.51
N PRO A 125 1.60 12.73 -9.69
CA PRO A 125 2.41 12.42 -10.87
C PRO A 125 3.25 13.64 -11.25
N PRO A 126 4.34 13.48 -12.01
CA PRO A 126 5.13 14.61 -12.47
C PRO A 126 4.28 15.47 -13.42
N LEU A 127 4.03 16.72 -13.01
CA LEU A 127 3.29 17.72 -13.77
C LEU A 127 4.26 18.81 -14.24
N ASN A 128 4.08 19.29 -15.48
CA ASN A 128 4.84 20.42 -15.99
C ASN A 128 4.10 21.73 -15.69
N TYR A 129 4.56 22.46 -14.68
CA TYR A 129 4.00 23.75 -14.25
C TYR A 129 4.07 24.86 -15.32
N PHE A 130 4.95 24.74 -16.31
CA PHE A 130 5.01 25.68 -17.43
C PHE A 130 4.00 25.33 -18.54
N LYS A 131 3.49 24.10 -18.56
CA LYS A 131 2.51 23.63 -19.56
C LYS A 131 1.07 23.74 -19.06
N TYR A 132 0.85 23.58 -17.76
CA TYR A 132 -0.50 23.47 -17.16
C TYR A 132 -0.70 24.48 -16.04
N LYS A 133 -1.94 24.97 -15.89
CA LYS A 133 -2.33 25.79 -14.75
C LYS A 133 -2.80 24.87 -13.63
N ILE A 134 -2.06 24.79 -12.53
CA ILE A 134 -2.43 23.93 -11.41
C ILE A 134 -3.34 24.72 -10.46
N CYS A 135 -4.45 24.12 -10.04
CA CYS A 135 -5.29 24.65 -8.96
C CYS A 135 -5.51 23.58 -7.90
N VAL A 136 -5.41 23.97 -6.63
CA VAL A 136 -5.65 23.09 -5.49
C VAL A 136 -7.01 23.44 -4.93
N THR A 137 -7.98 22.53 -5.04
CA THR A 137 -9.35 22.77 -4.56
C THR A 137 -9.65 22.06 -3.24
N GLY A 138 -8.77 21.15 -2.81
CA GLY A 138 -9.09 20.32 -1.65
C GLY A 138 -10.27 19.41 -1.92
N TRP A 139 -11.08 19.23 -0.88
CA TRP A 139 -12.37 18.54 -0.90
C TRP A 139 -13.56 19.52 -0.80
N ASP A 140 -13.35 20.77 -1.23
CA ASP A 140 -14.38 21.81 -1.24
C ASP A 140 -15.08 21.85 -2.61
N ILE A 141 -16.38 21.51 -2.62
CA ILE A 141 -17.20 21.50 -3.84
C ILE A 141 -17.36 22.92 -4.38
N GLY A 142 -17.56 23.92 -3.51
CA GLY A 142 -17.72 25.30 -3.94
C GLY A 142 -16.47 25.84 -4.63
N LEU A 143 -15.28 25.47 -4.13
CA LEU A 143 -14.02 25.81 -4.78
C LEU A 143 -13.81 25.04 -6.09
N LEU A 144 -14.21 23.77 -6.14
CA LEU A 144 -14.18 22.95 -7.36
C LEU A 144 -15.11 23.53 -8.45
N GLU A 145 -16.31 23.96 -8.09
CA GLU A 145 -17.29 24.61 -8.96
C GLU A 145 -16.86 26.01 -9.39
N LYS A 146 -16.09 26.72 -8.56
CA LYS A 146 -15.55 28.04 -8.90
C LYS A 146 -14.36 27.94 -9.85
N GLU A 147 -13.40 27.06 -9.56
CA GLU A 147 -12.18 26.92 -10.35
C GLU A 147 -12.42 26.19 -11.68
N LYS A 148 -13.37 25.26 -11.71
CA LYS A 148 -13.72 24.40 -12.86
C LYS A 148 -12.50 23.90 -13.63
N PRO A 149 -11.59 23.15 -12.98
CA PRO A 149 -10.48 22.54 -13.71
C PRO A 149 -10.98 21.64 -14.84
N ALA A 150 -10.31 21.69 -15.99
CA ALA A 150 -10.64 20.83 -17.12
C ALA A 150 -10.37 19.35 -16.80
N TYR A 151 -9.39 19.08 -15.92
CA TYR A 151 -9.09 17.75 -15.43
C TYR A 151 -8.83 17.79 -13.94
N PHE A 152 -9.29 16.78 -13.21
CA PHE A 152 -8.98 16.61 -11.80
C PHE A 152 -8.24 15.29 -11.58
N ILE A 153 -7.07 15.35 -10.95
CA ILE A 153 -6.21 14.19 -10.73
C ILE A 153 -6.24 13.83 -9.25
N LEU A 154 -6.54 12.58 -8.97
CA LEU A 154 -6.51 12.01 -7.63
C LEU A 154 -5.57 10.81 -7.55
N SER A 155 -4.78 10.76 -6.49
CA SER A 155 -3.94 9.61 -6.15
C SER A 155 -4.53 8.82 -4.99
N GLU A 156 -4.50 7.49 -5.06
CA GLU A 156 -4.87 6.67 -3.91
C GLU A 156 -3.91 6.90 -2.72
N ALA A 157 -2.66 7.31 -2.97
CA ALA A 157 -1.70 7.61 -1.90
C ALA A 157 -2.09 8.81 -1.03
N GLU A 158 -2.89 9.75 -1.53
CA GLU A 158 -3.41 10.89 -0.75
C GLU A 158 -4.27 10.44 0.45
N ARG A 159 -4.75 9.18 0.44
CA ARG A 159 -5.47 8.57 1.56
C ARG A 159 -4.68 8.49 2.85
N LEU A 160 -3.36 8.36 2.74
CA LEU A 160 -2.48 8.12 3.88
C LEU A 160 -2.44 9.29 4.85
N LEU A 161 -2.38 10.50 4.32
CA LEU A 161 -2.16 11.71 5.11
C LEU A 161 -3.43 12.54 5.25
N PHE A 162 -4.31 12.53 4.23
CA PHE A 162 -5.38 13.52 4.15
C PHE A 162 -6.80 12.94 4.23
N LYS A 163 -6.95 11.60 4.34
CA LYS A 163 -8.23 10.87 4.45
C LYS A 163 -9.34 11.48 3.58
N PRO A 164 -9.40 11.16 2.27
CA PRO A 164 -10.46 11.67 1.40
C PRO A 164 -11.83 11.37 1.99
N PRO A 165 -12.86 12.19 1.67
CA PRO A 165 -14.21 11.95 2.11
C PRO A 165 -14.64 10.52 1.77
N GLN A 166 -15.38 9.91 2.69
CA GLN A 166 -15.85 8.54 2.52
C GLN A 166 -16.73 8.49 1.27
N GLY A 167 -16.30 7.73 0.26
CA GLY A 167 -16.99 7.73 -1.04
C GLY A 167 -16.62 8.90 -1.97
N TRP A 168 -15.38 9.40 -1.92
CA TRP A 168 -14.84 10.43 -2.82
C TRP A 168 -15.18 10.26 -4.32
N LYS A 169 -15.42 9.03 -4.79
CA LYS A 169 -15.93 8.78 -6.15
C LYS A 169 -17.29 9.43 -6.39
N ARG A 170 -18.22 9.28 -5.44
CA ARG A 170 -19.53 9.94 -5.43
C ARG A 170 -19.37 11.45 -5.32
N TRP A 171 -18.46 11.91 -4.46
CA TRP A 171 -18.14 13.34 -4.32
C TRP A 171 -17.70 13.96 -5.66
N MET A 172 -16.84 13.28 -6.43
CA MET A 172 -16.46 13.72 -7.79
C MET A 172 -17.65 13.73 -8.75
N GLU A 173 -18.52 12.71 -8.67
CA GLU A 173 -19.72 12.63 -9.52
C GLU A 173 -20.75 13.73 -9.20
N GLU A 174 -20.92 14.07 -7.92
CA GLU A 174 -21.76 15.15 -7.39
C GLU A 174 -21.19 16.52 -7.79
N GLY A 175 -19.88 16.71 -7.72
CA GLY A 175 -19.18 17.90 -8.21
C GLY A 175 -19.18 18.07 -9.74
N GLY A 176 -19.92 17.24 -10.47
CA GLY A 176 -20.09 17.34 -11.91
C GLY A 176 -18.94 16.75 -12.72
N TYR A 177 -18.13 15.84 -12.16
CA TYR A 177 -17.04 15.19 -12.89
C TYR A 177 -17.35 13.72 -13.21
N LYS A 178 -16.82 13.23 -14.34
CA LYS A 178 -16.83 11.83 -14.75
C LYS A 178 -15.41 11.27 -14.74
N LEU A 179 -15.26 10.01 -14.35
CA LEU A 179 -13.99 9.30 -14.40
C LEU A 179 -13.65 8.98 -15.86
N VAL A 180 -12.52 9.47 -16.35
CA VAL A 180 -12.06 9.26 -17.74
C VAL A 180 -11.00 8.17 -17.81
N LYS A 181 -10.08 8.15 -16.85
CA LYS A 181 -8.96 7.21 -16.87
C LYS A 181 -8.60 6.75 -15.47
N THR A 182 -8.29 5.46 -15.37
CA THR A 182 -7.65 4.87 -14.20
C THR A 182 -6.30 4.27 -14.61
N ILE A 183 -5.25 4.59 -13.88
CA ILE A 183 -3.90 4.05 -14.09
C ILE A 183 -3.47 3.35 -12.80
N SER A 184 -3.21 2.05 -12.88
CA SER A 184 -2.83 1.22 -11.74
C SER A 184 -1.91 0.09 -12.22
N ASN A 185 -0.97 -0.33 -11.37
CA ASN A 185 -0.10 -1.47 -11.64
C ASN A 185 0.14 -2.29 -10.36
N PRO A 186 -0.86 -3.05 -9.89
CA PRO A 186 -0.71 -3.85 -8.69
C PRO A 186 0.28 -5.01 -8.91
N PRO A 187 0.95 -5.50 -7.83
CA PRO A 187 1.82 -6.65 -7.90
C PRO A 187 1.05 -7.88 -8.38
N LYS A 188 1.58 -8.51 -9.42
CA LYS A 188 0.95 -9.65 -10.12
C LYS A 188 2.02 -10.65 -10.57
N VAL A 189 1.70 -11.93 -10.50
CA VAL A 189 2.51 -13.01 -11.09
C VAL A 189 1.60 -13.85 -11.98
N ILE A 190 2.05 -14.11 -13.21
CA ILE A 190 1.29 -14.84 -14.23
C ILE A 190 -0.11 -14.22 -14.42
N GLY A 191 -0.19 -12.88 -14.41
CA GLY A 191 -1.45 -12.14 -14.59
C GLY A 191 -2.39 -12.14 -13.37
N ILE A 192 -2.11 -12.91 -12.32
CA ILE A 192 -2.91 -12.95 -11.10
C ILE A 192 -2.41 -11.86 -10.14
N PRO A 193 -3.24 -10.86 -9.78
CA PRO A 193 -2.86 -9.86 -8.80
C PRO A 193 -2.86 -10.45 -7.39
N PHE A 194 -1.86 -10.10 -6.58
CA PHE A 194 -1.80 -10.50 -5.16
C PHE A 194 -2.58 -9.58 -4.24
N ASN A 195 -3.08 -8.45 -4.77
CA ASN A 195 -3.60 -7.40 -3.93
C ASN A 195 -4.95 -7.80 -3.33
N HIS A 196 -5.05 -7.64 -2.00
CA HIS A 196 -6.33 -7.61 -1.31
C HIS A 196 -7.19 -6.48 -1.90
N LYS A 197 -8.53 -6.59 -1.84
CA LYS A 197 -9.50 -5.61 -2.39
C LYS A 197 -9.24 -4.13 -2.03
N LYS A 198 -8.34 -3.87 -1.08
CA LYS A 198 -7.85 -2.56 -0.66
C LYS A 198 -6.33 -2.66 -0.48
N THR A 199 -5.57 -1.86 -1.23
CA THR A 199 -4.11 -1.74 -1.07
C THR A 199 -3.82 -1.32 0.37
N ARG A 200 -2.87 -1.97 1.06
CA ARG A 200 -2.46 -1.48 2.38
C ARG A 200 -1.74 -0.15 2.23
N ASP A 201 -1.92 0.68 3.23
CA ASP A 201 -1.40 2.02 3.35
C ASP A 201 0.09 2.12 2.95
N GLU A 202 0.96 1.25 3.45
CA GLU A 202 2.40 1.30 3.12
C GLU A 202 2.73 1.04 1.65
N TYR A 203 1.90 0.23 0.98
CA TYR A 203 2.15 -0.14 -0.42
C TYR A 203 1.68 0.93 -1.42
N LEU A 204 0.87 1.89 -0.97
CA LEU A 204 0.42 3.02 -1.80
C LEU A 204 1.60 3.88 -2.30
N TYR A 205 2.72 3.87 -1.59
CA TYR A 205 3.94 4.53 -2.05
C TYR A 205 4.61 3.84 -3.24
N PHE A 206 4.47 2.53 -3.40
CA PHE A 206 5.18 1.81 -4.45
C PHE A 206 4.38 1.78 -5.76
N TYR A 207 3.07 1.57 -5.68
CA TYR A 207 2.18 1.49 -6.83
C TYR A 207 0.86 2.23 -6.59
N PRO A 208 0.88 3.57 -6.41
CA PRO A 208 -0.37 4.31 -6.24
C PRO A 208 -1.25 4.16 -7.49
N GLN A 209 -2.55 4.06 -7.25
CA GLN A 209 -3.54 4.12 -8.30
C GLN A 209 -3.96 5.56 -8.53
N TYR A 210 -3.95 5.99 -9.80
CA TYR A 210 -4.40 7.32 -10.22
C TYR A 210 -5.76 7.26 -10.86
N TYR A 211 -6.55 8.28 -10.56
CA TYR A 211 -7.86 8.50 -11.14
C TYR A 211 -7.90 9.89 -11.75
N ILE A 212 -8.31 9.94 -13.02
CA ILE A 212 -8.35 11.17 -13.80
C ILE A 212 -9.79 11.44 -14.17
N TYR A 213 -10.27 12.59 -13.75
CA TYR A 213 -11.63 13.06 -13.91
C TYR A 213 -11.70 14.24 -14.86
N GLN A 214 -12.83 14.40 -15.52
CA GLN A 214 -13.14 15.52 -16.40
C GLN A 214 -14.57 15.99 -16.11
N PRO A 215 -14.91 17.28 -16.27
CA PRO A 215 -16.28 17.75 -16.18
C PRO A 215 -17.24 16.93 -17.06
N LYS A 216 -18.45 16.68 -16.56
CA LYS A 216 -19.57 16.19 -17.35
C LYS A 216 -19.99 17.31 -18.30
N GLU A 217 -20.24 16.93 -19.54
CA GLU A 217 -20.86 17.83 -20.54
C GLU A 217 -22.32 18.10 -20.17
#